data_AF-A0A918FW89-F1
#
_entry.id   AF-A0A918FW89-F1
#
_cell.length_a   1.000
_cell.length_b   1.000
_cell.length_c   1.000
_cell.angle_alpha   90.00
_cell.angle_beta   90.00
_cell.angle_gamma   90.00
#
_symmetry.space_group_name_H-M   'P 1'
#
loop_
_entity.id
_entity.type
_entity.pdbx_description
1 polymer ?
#
loop_
_entity_poly.entity_id
_entity_poly.type
_entity_poly.pdbx_seq_one_letter_code
_entity_poly.pdbx_strand_id
1 'polypeptide(L)'
;MAKTQLNVRVDEGTAQVARERATARGMSVNRYIEELVRQDAGEIGHTFVEAAGDFMKQYEALFAEEFGAEREGGAREAATREGRR
;
A
#
# COMPACT_ATOMS: atom_id res chain seq x y z
N MET A 1 14.16 -21.21 2.60
CA MET A 1 14.82 -20.63 1.41
C MET A 1 16.25 -20.27 1.77
N ALA A 2 17.21 -20.50 0.88
CA ALA A 2 18.58 -20.01 1.08
C ALA A 2 18.60 -18.47 1.05
N LYS A 3 19.47 -17.84 1.84
CA LYS A 3 19.62 -16.38 1.81
C LYS A 3 20.33 -15.95 0.53
N THR A 4 19.78 -14.97 -0.17
CA THR A 4 20.40 -14.33 -1.33
C THR A 4 21.33 -13.20 -0.87
N GLN A 5 22.53 -13.10 -1.44
CA GLN A 5 23.46 -12.01 -1.15
C GLN A 5 23.12 -10.77 -2.01
N LEU A 6 23.10 -9.60 -1.37
CA LEU A 6 22.94 -8.30 -2.02
C LEU A 6 24.16 -7.43 -1.69
N ASN A 7 24.92 -7.04 -2.71
CA ASN A 7 26.07 -6.15 -2.55
C ASN A 7 25.61 -4.69 -2.71
N VAL A 8 25.59 -3.93 -1.61
CA VAL A 8 25.19 -2.52 -1.61
C VAL A 8 26.40 -1.65 -1.25
N ARG A 9 26.62 -0.59 -2.03
CA ARG A 9 27.55 0.48 -1.66
C ARG A 9 26.76 1.62 -1.04
N VAL A 10 27.21 2.09 0.12
CA VAL A 10 26.65 3.23 0.83
C VAL A 10 27.80 4.14 1.26
N ASP A 11 27.48 5.39 1.57
CA ASP A 11 28.43 6.28 2.22
C ASP A 11 28.72 5.81 3.66
N GLU A 12 29.83 6.31 4.21
CA GLU A 12 30.31 5.93 5.54
C GLU A 12 29.31 6.28 6.65
N GLY A 13 28.63 7.43 6.54
CA GLY A 13 27.64 7.88 7.53
C GLY A 13 26.44 6.96 7.58
N THR A 14 25.91 6.57 6.43
CA THR A 14 24.81 5.60 6.32
C THR A 14 25.20 4.24 6.92
N ALA A 15 26.42 3.77 6.61
CA ALA A 15 26.92 2.50 7.17
C ALA A 15 27.07 2.57 8.70
N GLN A 16 27.52 3.71 9.23
CA GLN A 16 27.68 3.96 10.66
C GLN A 16 26.33 3.93 11.38
N VAL A 17 25.33 4.65 10.86
CA VAL A 17 23.98 4.66 11.41
C VAL A 17 23.39 3.24 11.42
N ALA A 18 23.54 2.48 10.34
CA ALA A 18 23.05 1.11 10.29
C ALA A 18 23.69 0.22 11.36
N ARG A 19 25.00 0.36 11.59
CA ARG A 19 25.75 -0.37 12.65
C ARG A 19 25.28 -0.01 14.04
N GLU A 20 25.13 1.28 14.34
CA GLU A 20 24.69 1.77 15.65
C GLU A 20 23.28 1.29 15.96
N ARG A 21 22.36 1.40 14.99
CA ARG A 21 20.97 0.95 15.14
C ARG A 21 20.85 -0.56 15.30
N ALA A 22 21.66 -1.33 14.57
CA ALA A 22 21.71 -2.78 14.70
C ALA A 22 22.23 -3.20 16.08
N THR A 23 23.32 -2.58 16.55
CA THR A 23 23.90 -2.81 17.88
C THR A 23 22.92 -2.48 19.00
N ALA A 24 22.25 -1.32 18.92
CA ALA A 24 21.27 -0.89 19.91
C ALA A 24 20.08 -1.88 20.05
N ARG A 25 19.80 -2.66 19.00
CA ARG A 25 18.75 -3.68 18.98
C ARG A 25 19.29 -5.10 19.16
N GLY A 26 20.58 -5.27 19.46
CA GLY A 26 21.20 -6.59 19.66
C GLY A 26 21.17 -7.48 18.41
N MET A 27 21.14 -6.90 17.21
CA MET A 27 21.04 -7.62 15.94
C MET A 27 22.25 -7.36 15.04
N SER A 28 22.53 -8.31 14.15
CA SER A 28 23.51 -8.09 13.08
C SER A 28 23.04 -7.00 12.12
N VAL A 29 23.97 -6.27 11.51
CA VAL A 29 23.68 -5.25 10.49
C VAL A 29 22.88 -5.83 9.33
N ASN A 30 23.23 -7.03 8.87
CA ASN A 30 22.53 -7.70 7.78
C ASN A 30 21.06 -7.97 8.14
N ARG A 31 20.81 -8.40 9.38
CA ARG A 31 19.44 -8.62 9.86
C ARG A 31 18.67 -7.31 10.00
N TYR A 32 19.33 -6.26 10.49
CA TYR A 32 18.73 -4.93 10.59
C TYR A 32 18.30 -4.40 9.21
N ILE A 33 19.17 -4.49 8.21
CA ILE A 33 18.86 -4.07 6.83
C ILE A 33 17.73 -4.91 6.25
N GLU A 34 17.72 -6.23 6.50
CA GLU A 34 16.65 -7.12 6.05
C GLU A 34 15.29 -6.72 6.63
N GLU A 35 15.22 -6.40 7.93
CA GLU A 35 13.99 -5.88 8.56
C GLU A 35 13.59 -4.52 7.99
N LEU A 36 14.56 -3.61 7.82
CA LEU A 36 14.30 -2.28 7.28
C LEU A 36 13.70 -2.35 5.87
N VAL A 37 14.27 -3.18 4.99
CA VAL A 37 13.75 -3.40 3.64
C VAL A 37 12.40 -4.11 3.67
N ARG A 38 12.17 -5.03 4.61
CA ARG A 38 10.88 -5.70 4.75
C ARG A 38 9.78 -4.76 5.25
N GLN A 39 10.10 -3.87 6.18
CA GLN A 39 9.18 -2.83 6.65
C GLN A 39 8.83 -1.87 5.52
N ASP A 40 9.84 -1.41 4.79
CA ASP A 40 9.68 -0.56 3.60
C ASP A 40 8.82 -1.24 2.52
N ALA A 41 9.05 -2.53 2.27
CA ALA A 41 8.26 -3.32 1.31
C ALA A 41 6.85 -3.72 1.82
N GLY A 42 6.62 -3.70 3.13
CA GLY A 42 5.52 -4.44 3.75
C GLY A 42 4.41 -3.61 4.40
N GLU A 43 4.66 -2.41 4.94
CA GLU A 43 3.78 -1.95 6.03
C GLU A 43 2.73 -0.87 5.73
N ILE A 44 2.72 -0.19 4.57
CA ILE A 44 1.70 0.87 4.35
C ILE A 44 0.79 0.57 3.17
N GLY A 45 1.31 0.15 2.02
CA GLY A 45 0.48 0.00 0.82
C GLY A 45 -0.55 -1.13 0.91
N HIS A 46 -0.11 -2.33 1.29
CA HIS A 46 -0.96 -3.53 1.22
C HIS A 46 -2.07 -3.50 2.27
N THR A 47 -1.71 -3.31 3.54
CA THR A 47 -2.66 -3.25 4.66
C THR A 47 -3.64 -2.08 4.52
N PHE A 48 -3.20 -0.93 3.98
CA PHE A 48 -4.09 0.20 3.70
C PHE A 48 -5.08 -0.11 2.58
N VAL A 49 -4.63 -0.75 1.49
CA VAL A 49 -5.51 -1.12 0.36
C VAL A 49 -6.51 -2.20 0.78
N GLU A 50 -6.09 -3.17 1.58
CA GLU A 50 -7.01 -4.18 2.15
C GLU A 50 -8.03 -3.55 3.10
N ALA A 51 -7.59 -2.69 4.03
CA ALA A 51 -8.50 -1.99 4.93
C ALA A 51 -9.47 -1.04 4.19
N ALA A 52 -8.99 -0.34 3.15
CA ALA A 52 -9.84 0.47 2.30
C ALA A 52 -10.84 -0.39 1.50
N GLY A 53 -10.41 -1.56 1.01
CA GLY A 53 -11.29 -2.51 0.33
C GLY A 53 -12.39 -3.05 1.24
N ASP A 54 -12.08 -3.39 2.48
CA ASP A 54 -13.06 -3.88 3.45
C ASP A 54 -13.98 -2.76 3.96
N PHE A 55 -13.48 -1.53 4.11
CA PHE A 55 -14.30 -0.35 4.37
C PHE A 55 -15.31 -0.12 3.23
N MET A 56 -14.87 -0.14 1.98
CA MET A 56 -15.77 0.07 0.83
C MET A 56 -16.86 -1.00 0.73
N LYS A 57 -16.56 -2.26 1.05
CA LYS A 57 -17.56 -3.34 1.09
C LYS A 57 -18.57 -3.18 2.23
N GLN A 58 -18.12 -2.78 3.41
CA GLN A 58 -18.99 -2.63 4.58
C GLN A 58 -19.95 -1.45 4.44
N TYR A 59 -19.54 -0.38 3.76
CA TYR A 59 -20.36 0.81 3.55
C TYR A 59 -21.07 0.86 2.19
N GLU A 60 -20.93 -0.16 1.35
CA GLU A 60 -21.53 -0.24 0.00
C GLU A 60 -23.04 0.05 0.02
N ALA A 61 -23.77 -0.52 0.98
CA ALA A 61 -25.20 -0.31 1.13
C ALA A 61 -25.56 1.13 1.52
N LEU A 62 -24.77 1.77 2.40
CA LEU A 62 -24.97 3.17 2.80
C LEU A 62 -24.65 4.13 1.65
N PHE A 63 -23.55 3.91 0.93
CA PHE A 63 -23.19 4.71 -0.24
C PHE A 63 -24.21 4.55 -1.37
N ALA A 64 -24.79 3.36 -1.54
CA ALA A 64 -25.84 3.14 -2.52
C ALA A 64 -27.15 3.86 -2.15
N GLU A 65 -27.51 3.94 -0.88
CA GLU A 65 -28.68 4.72 -0.43
C GLU A 65 -28.46 6.24 -0.55
N GLU A 66 -27.26 6.74 -0.25
CA GLU A 66 -26.97 8.18 -0.24
C GLU A 66 -26.57 8.75 -1.62
N PHE A 67 -25.88 7.97 -2.45
CA PHE A 67 -25.33 8.42 -3.75
C PHE A 67 -25.79 7.58 -4.96
N GLY A 68 -26.56 6.50 -4.76
CA GLY A 68 -26.98 5.60 -5.84
C GLY A 68 -28.05 6.17 -6.77
N ALA A 69 -28.83 7.15 -6.32
CA ALA A 69 -29.90 7.76 -7.11
C ALA A 69 -29.40 8.52 -8.35
N GLU A 70 -28.15 9.01 -8.35
CA GLU A 70 -27.61 9.76 -9.50
C GLU A 70 -27.06 8.86 -10.62
N ARG A 71 -26.60 7.64 -10.32
CA ARG A 71 -26.02 6.75 -11.34
C ARG A 71 -27.07 6.04 -12.20
N GLU A 72 -28.28 5.81 -11.68
CA GLU A 72 -29.39 5.29 -12.50
C GLU A 72 -30.00 6.35 -13.43
N GLY A 73 -29.85 7.64 -13.10
CA GLY A 73 -30.29 8.77 -13.94
C GLY A 73 -29.39 9.01 -15.16
N GLY A 74 -28.06 8.98 -14.97
CA GLY A 74 -27.09 9.30 -16.03
C GLY A 74 -27.01 8.27 -17.16
N ALA A 75 -27.18 6.98 -16.85
CA ALA A 75 -27.19 5.92 -17.87
C ALA A 75 -28.45 5.96 -18.75
N ARG A 76 -29.60 6.38 -18.18
CA ARG A 76 -30.86 6.53 -18.93
C ARG A 76 -30.86 7.78 -19.82
N GLU A 77 -30.22 8.87 -19.41
CA GLU A 77 -30.06 10.06 -20.25
C GLU A 77 -29.03 9.87 -21.38
N ALA A 78 -27.92 9.16 -21.15
CA ALA A 78 -26.94 8.86 -22.19
C ALA A 78 -27.54 8.01 -23.33
N ALA A 79 -28.33 6.99 -23.00
CA ALA A 79 -29.03 6.15 -23.98
C ALA A 79 -30.10 6.92 -24.78
N THR A 80 -30.71 7.95 -24.18
CA THR A 80 -31.74 8.78 -24.85
C THR A 80 -31.10 9.79 -25.83
N ARG A 81 -29.85 10.19 -25.61
CA ARG A 81 -29.13 11.16 -26.46
C ARG A 81 -28.50 10.53 -27.70
N GLU A 82 -28.20 9.23 -27.65
CA GLU A 82 -27.57 8.50 -28.76
C GLU A 82 -28.56 8.03 -29.83
N GLY A 83 -29.85 7.87 -29.49
CA GLY A 83 -30.91 7.50 -30.45
C GLY A 83 -31.49 8.66 -31.28
N ARG A 84 -30.92 9.87 -31.19
CA ARG A 84 -31.45 11.08 -31.85
C ARG A 84 -30.38 11.85 -32.64
N ARG A 85 -29.48 11.12 -33.31
CA ARG A 85 -28.55 11.66 -34.32
C ARG A 85 -28.70 10.93 -35.64
#